data_AF-A0A8C2IJD1-F1
#
_entry.id   AF-A0A8C2IJD1-F1
#
_cell.length_a   1.000
_cell.length_b   1.000
_cell.length_c   1.000
_cell.angle_alpha   90.00
_cell.angle_beta   90.00
_cell.angle_gamma   90.00
#
_symmetry.space_group_name_H-M   'P 1'
#
loop_
_entity.id
_entity.type
_entity.pdbx_description
1 polymer ?
#
loop_
_entity_poly.entity_id
_entity_poly.type
_entity_poly.pdbx_seq_one_letter_code
_entity_poly.pdbx_strand_id
1 'polypeptide(L)'
;ELVRSFTNRHMTDLLYTEKDLVTSLKDYIKAEESKLEQVKQWAEKLDALTATATQDPEGFLGHPVNAFKLMKRLNTEWGEVEDLVLKDMSDGFISNLTIQRQYFPNDEDQTGAAKALLRLQDTYQLDTQTISSGDLPGEYDTMTVEDCFELGKTAYSDADYYHTELWMSQALKQLDEGEESSVEIVTVLDYLSYSVYQQGELEIALDHTKRLLSVDPEHQRALGNLKYFDYQLAKQKKAEKEQSVKEESKTEQEKTVGKGEYLPEKRKYEQLCRGQGVRMRRLLCRYYNSNRHPFYIIGPVKQEDEWDRPRIIRYHDIITEKEMEKVKELAKPRLRRATVHDPQTGKLTTAQYRVSKSAWLAAYEHPVVDRINQRIEDITGLDVKTAEELQVANYGVGGQYEPHFDFGRKDEPDAFKELGTGNRIATWLFYMSDVAAGGATVFTEVGAAVKPMKGTAVFWYNLFPSGEGDYSTRHAACPVLLGNKWVSNKWIHERGQEFRRPCGLTEAD
;
A
#
# COMPACT_ATOMS: atom_id res chain seq x y z
N GLU A 1 -4.78 13.72 14.25
CA GLU A 1 -5.10 13.90 12.83
C GLU A 1 -5.30 12.52 12.17
N LEU A 2 -6.07 12.44 11.08
CA LEU A 2 -6.42 11.19 10.39
C LEU A 2 -5.42 10.88 9.28
N VAL A 3 -4.60 9.83 9.45
CA VAL A 3 -3.81 9.23 8.36
C VAL A 3 -4.75 8.65 7.31
N ARG A 4 -4.70 9.17 6.07
CA ARG A 4 -5.67 8.87 5.01
C ARG A 4 -5.17 7.70 4.18
N SER A 5 -5.49 6.47 4.59
CA SER A 5 -5.46 5.35 3.63
C SER A 5 -6.34 5.72 2.42
N PHE A 6 -5.85 5.64 1.19
CA PHE A 6 -6.68 6.04 0.04
C PHE A 6 -7.64 4.92 -0.36
N THR A 7 -8.94 5.20 -0.30
CA THR A 7 -9.96 4.36 -0.96
C THR A 7 -9.94 4.69 -2.46
N ASN A 8 -10.28 3.76 -3.37
CA ASN A 8 -10.29 4.05 -4.82
C ASN A 8 -11.01 5.34 -5.20
N ARG A 9 -12.16 5.69 -4.59
CA ARG A 9 -12.84 6.96 -4.90
C ARG A 9 -11.98 8.18 -4.56
N HIS A 10 -11.27 8.15 -3.44
CA HIS A 10 -10.36 9.22 -3.05
C HIS A 10 -9.16 9.30 -4.01
N MET A 11 -8.58 8.16 -4.41
CA MET A 11 -7.56 8.15 -5.47
C MET A 11 -8.12 8.70 -6.79
N THR A 12 -9.34 8.32 -7.16
CA THR A 12 -10.02 8.82 -8.36
C THR A 12 -10.26 10.34 -8.28
N ASP A 13 -10.69 10.85 -7.13
CA ASP A 13 -10.89 12.28 -6.90
C ASP A 13 -9.54 13.03 -7.00
N LEU A 14 -8.44 12.44 -6.49
CA LEU A 14 -7.09 12.98 -6.62
C LEU A 14 -6.60 13.00 -8.08
N LEU A 15 -6.87 11.95 -8.86
CA LEU A 15 -6.54 11.92 -10.29
C LEU A 15 -7.27 13.02 -11.07
N TYR A 16 -8.55 13.26 -10.78
CA TYR A 16 -9.27 14.37 -11.39
C TYR A 16 -8.72 15.73 -10.95
N THR A 17 -8.37 15.86 -9.67
CA THR A 17 -7.75 17.08 -9.12
C THR A 17 -6.41 17.38 -9.80
N GLU A 18 -5.57 16.36 -9.99
CA GLU A 18 -4.29 16.50 -10.70
C GLU A 18 -4.51 16.93 -12.16
N LYS A 19 -5.46 16.32 -12.86
CA LYS A 19 -5.81 16.71 -14.23
C LYS A 19 -6.25 18.18 -14.33
N ASP A 20 -7.03 18.65 -13.37
CA ASP A 20 -7.46 20.06 -13.31
C ASP A 20 -6.28 21.00 -13.03
N LEU A 21 -5.35 20.60 -12.16
CA LEU A 21 -4.11 21.34 -11.91
C LEU A 21 -3.19 21.40 -13.13
N VAL A 22 -3.09 20.31 -13.90
CA VAL A 22 -2.35 20.30 -15.18
C VAL A 22 -2.97 21.27 -16.18
N THR A 23 -4.30 21.37 -16.21
CA THR A 23 -5.00 22.35 -17.06
C THR A 23 -4.67 23.78 -16.62
N SER A 24 -4.72 24.05 -15.31
CA SER A 24 -4.34 25.33 -14.72
C SER A 24 -2.87 25.70 -14.98
N LEU A 25 -1.97 24.71 -14.98
CA LEU A 25 -0.55 24.90 -15.29
C LEU A 25 -0.35 25.29 -16.76
N LYS A 26 -1.11 24.68 -17.68
CA LYS A 26 -1.08 25.05 -19.11
C LYS A 26 -1.57 26.48 -19.35
N ASP A 27 -2.59 26.91 -18.61
CA ASP A 27 -3.07 28.30 -18.68
C ASP A 27 -2.01 29.29 -18.19
N TYR A 28 -1.29 28.96 -17.11
CA TYR A 28 -0.14 29.72 -16.63
C TYR A 28 0.96 29.81 -17.69
N ILE A 29 1.37 28.67 -18.27
CA ILE A 29 2.41 28.63 -19.32
C ILE A 29 2.02 29.52 -20.50
N LYS A 30 0.78 29.42 -20.99
CA LYS A 30 0.29 30.26 -22.09
C LYS A 30 0.32 31.75 -21.76
N ALA A 31 0.03 32.10 -20.51
CA ALA A 31 0.05 33.47 -20.04
C ALA A 31 1.48 34.03 -19.97
N GLU A 32 2.45 33.23 -19.51
CA GLU A 32 3.88 33.56 -19.53
C GLU A 32 4.43 33.67 -20.95
N GLU A 33 4.08 32.75 -21.86
CA GLU A 33 4.50 32.83 -23.26
C GLU A 33 4.01 34.11 -23.93
N SER A 34 2.76 34.50 -23.68
CA SER A 34 2.18 35.76 -24.18
C SER A 34 2.87 37.00 -23.61
N LYS A 35 3.22 36.98 -22.31
CA LYS A 35 4.01 38.03 -21.68
C LYS A 35 5.42 38.11 -22.29
N LEU A 36 6.09 36.97 -22.41
CA LEU A 36 7.43 36.87 -22.98
C LEU A 36 7.46 37.37 -24.42
N GLU A 37 6.45 37.06 -25.22
CA GLU A 37 6.33 37.53 -26.60
C GLU A 37 6.18 39.07 -26.66
N GLN A 38 5.39 39.67 -25.77
CA GLN A 38 5.31 41.13 -25.66
C GLN A 38 6.64 41.76 -25.25
N VAL A 39 7.37 41.14 -24.30
CA VAL A 39 8.69 41.61 -23.88
C VAL A 39 9.70 41.51 -25.03
N LYS A 40 9.68 40.42 -25.83
CA LYS A 40 10.52 40.27 -27.02
C LYS A 40 10.25 41.38 -28.05
N GLN A 41 8.98 41.68 -28.33
CA GLN A 41 8.61 42.76 -29.26
C GLN A 41 9.09 44.14 -28.76
N TRP A 42 9.00 44.39 -27.45
CA TRP A 42 9.58 45.58 -26.84
C TRP A 42 11.09 45.64 -27.00
N ALA A 43 11.80 44.54 -26.74
CA ALA A 43 13.25 44.45 -26.88
C ALA A 43 13.71 44.72 -28.33
N GLU A 44 13.08 44.10 -29.33
CA GLU A 44 13.39 44.33 -30.75
C GLU A 44 13.16 45.79 -31.16
N LYS A 45 12.05 46.39 -30.73
CA LYS A 45 11.74 47.80 -30.98
C LYS A 45 12.79 48.72 -30.34
N LEU A 46 13.20 48.44 -29.11
CA LEU A 46 14.21 49.23 -28.39
C LEU A 46 15.60 49.09 -29.03
N ASP A 47 15.98 47.89 -29.47
CA ASP A 47 17.25 47.61 -30.12
C ASP A 47 17.40 48.36 -31.46
N ALA A 48 16.35 48.35 -32.29
CA ALA A 48 16.34 49.13 -33.54
C ALA A 48 16.50 50.65 -33.28
N LEU A 49 15.89 51.14 -32.20
CA LEU A 49 15.94 52.56 -31.82
C LEU A 49 17.28 52.97 -31.22
N THR A 50 17.95 52.09 -30.46
CA THR A 50 19.27 52.35 -29.89
C THR A 50 20.36 52.26 -30.95
N ALA A 51 20.29 51.31 -31.87
CA ALA A 51 21.25 51.16 -32.98
C ALA A 51 21.33 52.41 -33.88
N THR A 52 20.19 53.07 -34.12
CA THR A 52 20.15 54.31 -34.92
C THR A 52 20.70 55.50 -34.13
N ALA A 53 20.45 55.55 -32.82
CA ALA A 53 20.85 56.67 -31.97
C ALA A 53 22.35 56.68 -31.63
N THR A 54 23.02 55.51 -31.66
CA THR A 54 24.45 55.38 -31.33
C THR A 54 25.39 55.62 -32.51
N GLN A 55 24.89 55.64 -33.75
CA GLN A 55 25.71 55.91 -34.95
C GLN A 55 26.12 57.39 -35.09
N ASP A 56 25.27 58.34 -34.68
CA ASP A 56 25.57 59.78 -34.62
C ASP A 56 24.80 60.45 -33.47
N PRO A 57 25.33 60.39 -32.23
CA PRO A 57 24.61 60.89 -31.06
C PRO A 57 24.36 62.40 -31.08
N GLU A 58 25.33 63.21 -31.53
CA GLU A 58 25.22 64.67 -31.56
C GLU A 58 24.24 65.14 -32.64
N GLY A 59 24.32 64.59 -33.86
CA GLY A 59 23.36 64.91 -34.92
C GLY A 59 21.95 64.39 -34.63
N PHE A 60 21.83 63.22 -33.99
CA PHE A 60 20.55 62.66 -33.58
C PHE A 60 19.86 63.51 -32.52
N LEU A 61 20.58 63.93 -31.46
CA LEU A 61 20.04 64.75 -30.38
C LEU A 61 19.86 66.23 -30.75
N GLY A 62 20.55 66.70 -31.80
CA GLY A 62 20.35 68.04 -32.37
C GLY A 62 18.95 68.29 -32.95
N HIS A 63 18.17 67.23 -33.22
CA HIS A 63 16.80 67.34 -33.70
C HIS A 63 15.79 67.30 -32.53
N PRO A 64 14.96 68.34 -32.31
CA PRO A 64 14.07 68.44 -31.15
C PRO A 64 13.10 67.26 -30.95
N VAL A 65 12.64 66.65 -32.06
CA VAL A 65 11.76 65.47 -32.00
C VAL A 65 12.48 64.25 -31.42
N ASN A 66 13.75 64.06 -31.77
CA ASN A 66 14.55 62.92 -31.31
C ASN A 66 14.90 63.06 -29.83
N ALA A 67 15.26 64.28 -29.40
CA ALA A 67 15.47 64.59 -27.99
C ALA A 67 14.20 64.33 -27.15
N PHE A 68 13.02 64.79 -27.60
CA PHE A 68 11.75 64.50 -26.95
C PHE A 68 11.46 62.98 -26.89
N LYS A 69 11.64 62.27 -28.01
CA LYS A 69 11.39 60.82 -28.08
C LYS A 69 12.32 60.03 -27.16
N LEU A 70 13.59 60.41 -27.03
CA LEU A 70 14.52 59.79 -26.08
C LEU A 70 14.09 60.06 -24.63
N MET A 71 13.76 61.31 -24.29
CA MET A 71 13.30 61.66 -22.93
C MET A 71 12.02 60.91 -22.57
N LYS A 72 11.03 60.86 -23.47
CA LYS A 72 9.81 60.06 -23.27
C LYS A 72 10.15 58.58 -23.08
N ARG A 73 11.05 58.03 -23.88
CA ARG A 73 11.42 56.61 -23.79
C ARG A 73 12.03 56.28 -22.43
N LEU A 74 13.02 57.05 -21.99
CA LEU A 74 13.69 56.87 -20.69
C LEU A 74 12.77 57.13 -19.49
N ASN A 75 11.86 58.11 -19.58
CA ASN A 75 10.99 58.48 -18.46
C ASN A 75 9.69 57.67 -18.36
N THR A 76 9.16 57.16 -19.48
CA THR A 76 7.83 56.54 -19.51
C THR A 76 7.85 55.14 -20.12
N GLU A 77 8.39 54.98 -21.33
CA GLU A 77 8.33 53.67 -22.02
C GLU A 77 9.13 52.59 -21.27
N TRP A 78 10.27 52.94 -20.65
CA TRP A 78 11.01 52.00 -19.80
C TRP A 78 10.27 51.61 -18.52
N GLY A 79 9.46 52.51 -17.95
CA GLY A 79 8.59 52.17 -16.81
C GLY A 79 7.49 51.20 -17.20
N GLU A 80 6.90 51.35 -18.39
CA GLU A 80 5.90 50.40 -18.92
C GLU A 80 6.51 49.00 -19.15
N VAL A 81 7.78 48.93 -19.57
CA VAL A 81 8.51 47.66 -19.71
C VAL A 81 8.79 47.03 -18.35
N GLU A 82 9.22 47.83 -17.36
CA GLU A 82 9.43 47.38 -15.98
C GLU A 82 8.14 46.79 -15.38
N ASP A 83 7.01 47.49 -15.52
CA ASP A 83 5.70 47.01 -15.07
C ASP A 83 5.31 45.67 -15.71
N LEU A 84 5.54 45.53 -17.03
CA LEU A 84 5.26 44.28 -17.74
C LEU A 84 6.15 43.14 -17.25
N VAL A 85 7.44 43.38 -17.03
CA VAL A 85 8.42 42.38 -16.57
C VAL A 85 8.08 41.91 -15.16
N LEU A 86 7.74 42.84 -14.26
CA LEU A 86 7.39 42.54 -12.86
C LEU A 86 6.01 41.91 -12.68
N LYS A 87 5.14 41.98 -13.69
CA LYS A 87 3.80 41.40 -13.63
C LYS A 87 3.86 39.89 -13.40
N ASP A 88 3.32 39.43 -12.27
CA ASP A 88 3.18 38.00 -11.96
C ASP A 88 2.01 37.38 -12.75
N MET A 89 2.28 36.30 -13.47
CA MET A 89 1.27 35.54 -14.21
C MET A 89 0.83 34.27 -13.45
N SER A 90 1.46 33.96 -12.31
CA SER A 90 1.29 32.72 -11.57
C SER A 90 0.12 32.72 -10.57
N ASP A 91 -0.41 33.89 -10.19
CA ASP A 91 -1.43 34.06 -9.14
C ASP A 91 -2.62 33.07 -9.25
N GLY A 92 -3.18 32.92 -10.46
CA GLY A 92 -4.30 31.99 -10.69
C GLY A 92 -3.94 30.53 -10.46
N PHE A 93 -2.76 30.10 -10.93
CA PHE A 93 -2.27 28.74 -10.74
C PHE A 93 -1.91 28.48 -9.27
N ILE A 94 -1.17 29.39 -8.63
CA ILE A 94 -0.75 29.25 -7.23
C ILE A 94 -1.95 29.25 -6.29
N SER A 95 -2.97 30.08 -6.54
CA SER A 95 -4.21 30.09 -5.77
C SER A 95 -4.96 28.76 -5.89
N ASN A 96 -5.10 28.23 -7.12
CA ASN A 96 -5.76 26.94 -7.34
C ASN A 96 -4.97 25.80 -6.67
N LEU A 97 -3.65 25.74 -6.86
CA LEU A 97 -2.78 24.74 -6.23
C LEU A 97 -2.88 24.79 -4.70
N THR A 98 -2.90 25.99 -4.11
CA THR A 98 -3.02 26.17 -2.65
C THR A 98 -4.35 25.62 -2.13
N ILE A 99 -5.45 25.88 -2.83
CA ILE A 99 -6.78 25.34 -2.47
C ILE A 99 -6.79 23.82 -2.58
N GLN A 100 -6.23 23.24 -3.64
CA GLN A 100 -6.24 21.79 -3.82
C GLN A 100 -5.29 21.05 -2.88
N ARG A 101 -4.17 21.68 -2.49
CA ARG A 101 -3.16 21.09 -1.60
C ARG A 101 -3.71 20.65 -0.25
N GLN A 102 -4.79 21.24 0.24
CA GLN A 102 -5.46 20.79 1.48
C GLN A 102 -6.03 19.36 1.40
N TYR A 103 -6.20 18.83 0.18
CA TYR A 103 -6.71 17.49 -0.08
C TYR A 103 -5.62 16.48 -0.44
N PHE A 104 -4.38 16.95 -0.66
CA PHE A 104 -3.27 16.11 -1.10
C PHE A 104 -2.83 15.07 -0.05
N PRO A 105 -2.20 13.97 -0.49
CA PRO A 105 -1.42 13.11 0.39
C PRO A 105 -0.34 13.90 1.14
N ASN A 106 0.01 13.41 2.33
CA ASN A 106 1.17 13.87 3.09
C ASN A 106 2.29 12.81 3.13
N ASP A 107 3.40 13.13 3.79
CA ASP A 107 4.58 12.26 3.89
C ASP A 107 4.28 10.88 4.52
N GLU A 108 3.34 10.82 5.47
CA GLU A 108 2.90 9.56 6.08
C GLU A 108 2.17 8.67 5.07
N ASP A 109 1.36 9.28 4.19
CA ASP A 109 0.63 8.56 3.16
C ASP A 109 1.60 8.03 2.08
N GLN A 110 2.60 8.82 1.68
CA GLN A 110 3.67 8.39 0.75
C GLN A 110 4.49 7.24 1.34
N THR A 111 4.92 7.37 2.60
CA THR A 111 5.63 6.31 3.33
C THR A 111 4.76 5.06 3.45
N GLY A 112 3.46 5.22 3.70
CA GLY A 112 2.50 4.12 3.76
C GLY A 112 2.36 3.38 2.43
N ALA A 113 2.39 4.11 1.30
CA ALA A 113 2.38 3.52 -0.04
C ALA A 113 3.66 2.74 -0.34
N ALA A 114 4.83 3.30 0.00
CA ALA A 114 6.11 2.62 -0.12
C ALA A 114 6.14 1.29 0.67
N LYS A 115 5.72 1.30 1.93
CA LYS A 115 5.63 0.08 2.76
C LYS A 115 4.62 -0.94 2.21
N ALA A 116 3.54 -0.47 1.59
CA ALA A 116 2.58 -1.35 0.92
C ALA A 116 3.20 -2.04 -0.29
N LEU A 117 4.03 -1.35 -1.08
CA LEU A 117 4.76 -1.92 -2.20
C LEU A 117 5.78 -2.97 -1.74
N LEU A 118 6.62 -2.66 -0.74
CA LEU A 118 7.59 -3.61 -0.17
C LEU A 118 6.91 -4.87 0.36
N ARG A 119 5.74 -4.74 1.00
CA ARG A 119 4.95 -5.89 1.43
C ARG A 119 4.46 -6.75 0.27
N LEU A 120 4.05 -6.13 -0.83
CA LEU A 120 3.63 -6.86 -2.03
C LEU A 120 4.81 -7.61 -2.64
N GLN A 121 5.98 -6.96 -2.68
CA GLN A 121 7.23 -7.55 -3.11
C GLN A 121 7.55 -8.83 -2.31
N ASP A 122 7.54 -8.75 -0.98
CA ASP A 122 7.72 -9.88 -0.06
C ASP A 122 6.69 -10.99 -0.31
N THR A 123 5.41 -10.63 -0.24
CA THR A 123 4.32 -11.61 -0.23
C THR A 123 4.23 -12.36 -1.55
N TYR A 124 4.43 -11.67 -2.67
CA TYR A 124 4.30 -12.25 -4.01
C TYR A 124 5.63 -12.61 -4.66
N GLN A 125 6.76 -12.41 -3.97
CA GLN A 125 8.12 -12.67 -4.48
C GLN A 125 8.38 -11.96 -5.81
N LEU A 126 7.99 -10.69 -5.87
CA LEU A 126 8.19 -9.86 -7.06
C LEU A 126 9.63 -9.37 -7.08
N ASP A 127 10.30 -9.47 -8.23
CA ASP A 127 11.63 -8.86 -8.39
C ASP A 127 11.50 -7.36 -8.64
N THR A 128 12.53 -6.60 -8.26
CA THR A 128 12.56 -5.14 -8.40
C THR A 128 12.47 -4.70 -9.86
N GLN A 129 13.01 -5.49 -10.79
CA GLN A 129 12.98 -5.16 -12.21
C GLN A 129 11.56 -5.30 -12.78
N THR A 130 10.81 -6.34 -12.42
CA THR A 130 9.39 -6.48 -12.81
C THR A 130 8.55 -5.33 -12.29
N ILE A 131 8.79 -4.88 -11.06
CA ILE A 131 8.09 -3.72 -10.50
C ILE A 131 8.52 -2.42 -11.21
N SER A 132 9.81 -2.17 -11.36
CA SER A 132 10.34 -0.90 -11.89
C SER A 132 10.05 -0.72 -13.38
N SER A 133 10.04 -1.80 -14.16
CA SER A 133 9.76 -1.76 -15.60
C SER A 133 8.25 -1.76 -15.94
N GLY A 134 7.38 -1.91 -14.93
CA GLY A 134 5.95 -1.97 -15.14
C GLY A 134 5.44 -3.31 -15.72
N ASP A 135 6.26 -4.38 -15.73
CA ASP A 135 5.90 -5.71 -16.25
C ASP A 135 4.99 -6.52 -15.29
N LEU A 136 4.17 -5.81 -14.52
CA LEU A 136 3.08 -6.39 -13.76
C LEU A 136 1.82 -6.49 -14.66
N PRO A 137 0.88 -7.42 -14.42
CA PRO A 137 -0.30 -7.57 -15.26
C PRO A 137 -1.14 -6.28 -15.39
N GLY A 138 -1.07 -5.59 -16.54
CA GLY A 138 -1.73 -4.32 -16.84
C GLY A 138 -0.83 -3.36 -17.64
N GLU A 139 -1.31 -2.14 -17.93
CA GLU A 139 -0.47 -1.05 -18.45
C GLU A 139 -0.09 -0.14 -17.27
N TYR A 140 1.20 -0.04 -16.96
CA TYR A 140 1.71 0.73 -15.82
C TYR A 140 2.91 1.60 -16.21
N ASP A 141 3.10 2.68 -15.47
CA ASP A 141 4.27 3.55 -15.58
C ASP A 141 5.53 2.87 -15.06
N THR A 142 6.69 3.26 -15.62
CA THR A 142 8.01 2.83 -15.16
C THR A 142 8.49 3.69 -13.98
N MET A 143 9.23 3.09 -13.06
CA MET A 143 9.83 3.79 -11.93
C MET A 143 11.19 4.39 -12.29
N THR A 144 11.44 5.64 -11.92
CA THR A 144 12.73 6.31 -12.15
C THR A 144 13.80 5.90 -11.12
N VAL A 145 15.03 6.35 -11.34
CA VAL A 145 16.11 6.26 -10.34
C VAL A 145 15.68 6.87 -9.00
N GLU A 146 15.04 8.05 -9.00
CA GLU A 146 14.54 8.70 -7.79
C GLU A 146 13.53 7.83 -7.04
N ASP A 147 12.59 7.22 -7.77
CA ASP A 147 11.57 6.37 -7.16
C ASP A 147 12.18 5.13 -6.49
N CYS A 148 13.12 4.46 -7.18
CA CYS A 148 13.86 3.32 -6.63
C CYS A 148 14.68 3.72 -5.41
N PHE A 149 15.34 4.89 -5.46
CA PHE A 149 16.13 5.42 -4.36
C PHE A 149 15.28 5.75 -3.13
N GLU A 150 14.12 6.39 -3.30
CA GLU A 150 13.22 6.72 -2.20
C GLU A 150 12.58 5.47 -1.55
N LEU A 151 12.25 4.44 -2.34
CA LEU A 151 11.85 3.14 -1.80
C LEU A 151 12.96 2.51 -0.96
N GLY A 152 14.19 2.49 -1.48
CA GLY A 152 15.35 1.98 -0.77
C GLY A 152 15.62 2.74 0.54
N LYS A 153 15.50 4.08 0.54
CA LYS A 153 15.63 4.91 1.75
C LYS A 153 14.52 4.65 2.78
N THR A 154 13.30 4.41 2.31
CA THR A 154 12.18 4.06 3.17
C THR A 154 12.45 2.72 3.87
N ALA A 155 12.90 1.71 3.13
CA ALA A 155 13.32 0.42 3.69
C ALA A 155 14.49 0.57 4.69
N TYR A 156 15.49 1.38 4.35
CA TYR A 156 16.66 1.62 5.20
C TYR A 156 16.27 2.20 6.56
N SER A 157 15.33 3.15 6.56
CA SER A 157 14.84 3.82 7.76
C SER A 157 14.09 2.87 8.70
N ASP A 158 13.53 1.78 8.18
CA ASP A 158 12.92 0.68 8.94
C ASP A 158 13.93 -0.43 9.31
N ALA A 159 15.22 -0.22 9.05
CA ALA A 159 16.30 -1.21 9.19
C ALA A 159 16.09 -2.48 8.35
N ASP A 160 15.31 -2.37 7.27
CA ASP A 160 15.13 -3.43 6.28
C ASP A 160 16.24 -3.35 5.24
N TYR A 161 17.43 -3.83 5.64
CA TYR A 161 18.62 -3.78 4.79
C TYR A 161 18.51 -4.67 3.56
N TYR A 162 17.69 -5.72 3.61
CA TYR A 162 17.44 -6.61 2.49
C TYR A 162 16.72 -5.87 1.34
N HIS A 163 15.59 -5.21 1.62
CA HIS A 163 14.91 -4.43 0.60
C HIS A 163 15.71 -3.18 0.20
N THR A 164 16.48 -2.60 1.13
CA THR A 164 17.38 -1.50 0.79
C THR A 164 18.38 -1.92 -0.27
N GLU A 165 19.03 -3.07 -0.12
CA GLU A 165 19.98 -3.59 -1.11
C GLU A 165 19.32 -3.78 -2.47
N LEU A 166 18.14 -4.41 -2.52
CA LEU A 166 17.44 -4.67 -3.78
C LEU A 166 17.10 -3.38 -4.55
N TRP A 167 16.54 -2.38 -3.85
CA TRP A 167 16.10 -1.13 -4.48
C TRP A 167 17.26 -0.20 -4.80
N MET A 168 18.28 -0.12 -3.94
CA MET A 168 19.50 0.63 -4.23
C MET A 168 20.28 0.03 -5.40
N SER A 169 20.31 -1.31 -5.52
CA SER A 169 20.92 -1.98 -6.68
C SER A 169 20.16 -1.70 -7.97
N GLN A 170 18.82 -1.65 -7.91
CA GLN A 170 17.99 -1.29 -9.07
C GLN A 170 18.21 0.17 -9.49
N ALA A 171 18.27 1.11 -8.54
CA ALA A 171 18.60 2.51 -8.82
C ALA A 171 20.00 2.66 -9.43
N LEU A 172 21.00 1.96 -8.87
CA LEU A 172 22.36 1.95 -9.39
C LEU A 172 22.43 1.39 -10.82
N LYS A 173 21.65 0.35 -11.11
CA LYS A 173 21.56 -0.24 -12.45
C LYS A 173 21.00 0.77 -13.47
N GLN A 174 19.93 1.49 -13.12
CA GLN A 174 19.34 2.53 -13.99
C GLN A 174 20.32 3.69 -14.23
N LEU A 175 21.05 4.12 -13.20
CA LEU A 175 22.14 5.10 -13.34
C LEU A 175 23.25 4.61 -14.29
N ASP A 176 23.64 3.33 -14.16
CA ASP A 176 24.66 2.71 -15.01
C ASP A 176 24.21 2.58 -16.48
N GLU A 177 22.90 2.47 -16.72
CA GLU A 177 22.27 2.46 -18.05
C GLU A 177 22.14 3.87 -18.65
N GLY A 178 22.46 4.92 -17.88
CA GLY A 178 22.52 6.31 -18.34
C GLY A 178 21.23 7.10 -18.17
N GLU A 179 20.33 6.68 -17.28
CA GLU A 179 19.13 7.45 -16.93
C GLU A 179 19.52 8.79 -16.25
N GLU A 180 19.00 9.91 -16.75
CA GLU A 180 19.23 11.23 -16.14
C GLU A 180 18.47 11.31 -14.81
N SER A 181 19.20 11.59 -13.73
CA SER A 181 18.65 11.67 -12.39
C SER A 181 19.35 12.74 -11.55
N SER A 182 18.63 13.29 -10.58
CA SER A 182 19.15 14.17 -9.54
C SER A 182 19.89 13.41 -8.42
N VAL A 183 19.76 12.09 -8.37
CA VAL A 183 20.38 11.24 -7.34
C VAL A 183 21.81 10.89 -7.76
N GLU A 184 22.76 11.29 -6.92
CA GLU A 184 24.19 11.00 -7.15
C GLU A 184 24.51 9.53 -6.89
N ILE A 185 25.31 8.93 -7.78
CA ILE A 185 25.78 7.53 -7.66
C ILE A 185 26.49 7.26 -6.32
N VAL A 186 27.22 8.26 -5.80
CA VAL A 186 27.93 8.20 -4.53
C VAL A 186 26.95 8.00 -3.37
N THR A 187 25.79 8.67 -3.41
CA THR A 187 24.76 8.54 -2.38
C THR A 187 24.15 7.15 -2.39
N VAL A 188 23.82 6.60 -3.57
CA VAL A 188 23.29 5.23 -3.70
C VAL A 188 24.29 4.20 -3.15
N LEU A 189 25.57 4.32 -3.52
CA LEU A 189 26.63 3.40 -3.07
C LEU A 189 26.88 3.47 -1.56
N ASP A 190 26.71 4.63 -0.92
CA ASP A 190 26.86 4.79 0.53
C ASP A 190 25.79 3.96 1.27
N TYR A 191 24.51 4.11 0.91
CA TYR A 191 23.43 3.29 1.46
C TYR A 191 23.60 1.79 1.18
N LEU A 192 23.97 1.46 -0.06
CA LEU A 192 24.14 0.07 -0.49
C LEU A 192 25.29 -0.61 0.27
N SER A 193 26.46 0.04 0.38
CA SER A 193 27.63 -0.51 1.09
C SER A 193 27.34 -0.81 2.56
N TYR A 194 26.62 0.08 3.25
CA TYR A 194 26.22 -0.15 4.64
C TYR A 194 25.19 -1.28 4.77
N SER A 195 24.18 -1.30 3.91
CA SER A 195 23.09 -2.29 3.98
C SER A 195 23.60 -3.70 3.72
N VAL A 196 24.48 -3.87 2.74
CA VAL A 196 25.15 -5.14 2.43
C VAL A 196 26.06 -5.57 3.60
N TYR A 197 26.78 -4.63 4.21
CA TYR A 197 27.58 -4.91 5.41
C TYR A 197 26.72 -5.40 6.58
N GLN A 198 25.57 -4.78 6.86
CA GLN A 198 24.65 -5.20 7.93
C GLN A 198 24.11 -6.62 7.72
N GLN A 199 24.05 -7.09 6.47
CA GLN A 199 23.66 -8.45 6.13
C GLN A 199 24.80 -9.47 6.27
N GLY A 200 26.04 -9.01 6.49
CA GLY A 200 27.22 -9.86 6.69
C GLY A 200 28.05 -10.13 5.43
N GLU A 201 27.66 -9.57 4.29
CA GLU A 201 28.31 -9.77 2.98
C GLU A 201 29.49 -8.79 2.80
N LEU A 202 30.55 -9.02 3.57
CA LEU A 202 31.66 -8.07 3.73
C LEU A 202 32.45 -7.82 2.43
N GLU A 203 32.59 -8.83 1.56
CA GLU A 203 33.31 -8.69 0.28
C GLU A 203 32.54 -7.78 -0.69
N ILE A 204 31.21 -7.94 -0.76
CA ILE A 204 30.34 -7.11 -1.61
C ILE A 204 30.32 -5.67 -1.08
N ALA A 205 30.22 -5.48 0.24
CA ALA A 205 30.26 -4.15 0.86
C ALA A 205 31.59 -3.41 0.57
N LEU A 206 32.71 -4.15 0.58
CA LEU A 206 34.02 -3.63 0.24
C LEU A 206 34.10 -3.19 -1.24
N ASP A 207 33.54 -3.97 -2.16
CA ASP A 207 33.55 -3.63 -3.58
C ASP A 207 32.69 -2.41 -3.90
N HIS A 208 31.52 -2.27 -3.28
CA HIS A 208 30.74 -1.02 -3.35
C HIS A 208 31.51 0.17 -2.78
N THR A 209 32.24 -0.01 -1.68
CA THR A 209 33.06 1.05 -1.07
C THR A 209 34.21 1.48 -1.98
N LYS A 210 34.88 0.55 -2.65
CA LYS A 210 35.92 0.85 -3.65
C LYS A 210 35.35 1.58 -4.85
N ARG A 211 34.17 1.15 -5.33
CA ARG A 211 33.47 1.81 -6.43
C ARG A 211 33.10 3.24 -6.04
N LEU A 212 32.61 3.46 -4.83
CA LEU A 212 32.31 4.80 -4.31
C LEU A 212 33.56 5.68 -4.34
N LEU A 213 34.69 5.20 -3.81
CA LEU A 213 35.96 5.94 -3.79
C LEU A 213 36.58 6.17 -5.18
N SER A 214 36.20 5.38 -6.19
CA SER A 214 36.62 5.63 -7.56
C SER A 214 35.91 6.84 -8.19
N VAL A 215 34.72 7.18 -7.68
CA VAL A 215 33.93 8.34 -8.11
C VAL A 215 34.23 9.55 -7.23
N ASP A 216 34.26 9.37 -5.90
CA ASP A 216 34.62 10.40 -4.92
C ASP A 216 35.75 9.92 -4.01
N PRO A 217 37.02 10.18 -4.38
CA PRO A 217 38.19 9.77 -3.60
C PRO A 217 38.30 10.43 -2.21
N GLU A 218 37.61 11.55 -1.98
CA GLU A 218 37.69 12.32 -0.73
C GLU A 218 36.56 11.98 0.25
N HIS A 219 35.69 11.02 -0.10
CA HIS A 219 34.54 10.65 0.73
C HIS A 219 34.96 10.09 2.10
N GLN A 220 34.83 10.91 3.14
CA GLN A 220 35.36 10.63 4.48
C GLN A 220 34.88 9.30 5.08
N ARG A 221 33.58 9.00 4.93
CA ARG A 221 32.98 7.78 5.48
C ARG A 221 33.48 6.53 4.75
N ALA A 222 33.60 6.60 3.43
CA ALA A 222 34.03 5.47 2.61
C ALA A 222 35.52 5.13 2.86
N LEU A 223 36.38 6.15 3.05
CA LEU A 223 37.77 5.94 3.47
C LEU A 223 37.89 5.23 4.83
N GLY A 224 36.99 5.55 5.77
CA GLY A 224 36.88 4.85 7.04
C GLY A 224 36.38 3.41 6.89
N ASN A 225 35.30 3.23 6.13
CA ASN A 225 34.69 1.93 5.86
C ASN A 225 35.66 0.97 5.16
N LEU A 226 36.44 1.44 4.18
CA LEU A 226 37.43 0.64 3.45
C LEU A 226 38.41 -0.03 4.43
N LYS A 227 39.04 0.76 5.31
CA LYS A 227 39.98 0.26 6.32
C LYS A 227 39.32 -0.71 7.29
N TYR A 228 38.08 -0.42 7.67
CA TYR A 228 37.32 -1.24 8.61
C TYR A 228 36.93 -2.60 8.00
N PHE A 229 36.36 -2.61 6.79
CA PHE A 229 35.97 -3.83 6.07
C PHE A 229 37.18 -4.69 5.74
N ASP A 230 38.28 -4.11 5.24
CA ASP A 230 39.53 -4.85 5.00
C ASP A 230 40.06 -5.54 6.27
N TYR A 231 40.02 -4.84 7.41
CA TYR A 231 40.42 -5.39 8.70
C TYR A 231 39.53 -6.56 9.14
N GLN A 232 38.20 -6.40 9.04
CA GLN A 232 37.25 -7.46 9.39
C GLN A 232 37.41 -8.70 8.50
N LEU A 233 37.66 -8.49 7.19
CA LEU A 233 37.81 -9.58 6.23
C LEU A 233 39.11 -10.37 6.50
N ALA A 234 40.21 -9.66 6.80
CA ALA A 234 41.47 -10.28 7.19
C ALA A 234 41.32 -11.10 8.48
N LYS A 235 40.52 -10.60 9.44
CA LYS A 235 40.22 -11.31 10.69
C LYS A 235 39.37 -12.57 10.45
N GLN A 236 38.34 -12.50 9.61
CA GLN A 236 37.53 -13.67 9.22
C GLN A 236 38.39 -14.74 8.53
N LYS A 237 39.17 -14.36 7.51
CA LYS A 237 40.06 -15.27 6.78
C LYS A 237 41.11 -15.92 7.69
N LYS A 238 41.56 -15.23 8.73
CA LYS A 238 42.46 -15.81 9.74
C LYS A 238 41.75 -16.82 10.63
N ALA A 239 40.52 -16.53 11.07
CA ALA A 239 39.71 -17.45 11.87
C ALA A 239 39.32 -18.72 11.10
N GLU A 240 38.98 -18.61 9.81
CA GLU A 240 38.68 -19.75 8.93
C GLU A 240 39.93 -20.61 8.67
N LYS A 241 41.11 -19.99 8.51
CA LYS A 241 42.40 -20.70 8.43
C LYS A 241 42.76 -21.42 9.72
N GLU A 242 42.35 -20.91 10.88
CA GLU A 242 42.55 -21.57 12.18
C GLU A 242 41.51 -22.68 12.45
N GLN A 243 40.31 -22.59 11.86
CA GLN A 243 39.27 -23.64 11.91
C GLN A 243 39.52 -24.80 10.93
N SER A 244 40.03 -24.52 9.73
CA SER A 244 40.37 -25.54 8.72
C SER A 244 41.54 -26.45 9.11
N VAL A 245 42.29 -26.13 10.18
CA VAL A 245 43.33 -26.99 10.77
C VAL A 245 42.75 -27.97 11.82
N LYS A 246 41.44 -27.91 12.14
CA LYS A 246 40.81 -28.73 13.18
C LYS A 246 39.64 -29.63 12.74
N GLU A 247 39.30 -29.71 11.46
CA GLU A 247 38.19 -30.57 10.97
C GLU A 247 38.62 -31.50 9.82
N GLU A 248 39.45 -32.50 10.14
CA GLU A 248 39.16 -33.86 9.66
C GLU A 248 38.24 -34.51 10.69
N SER A 249 37.04 -34.90 10.29
CA SER A 249 35.90 -35.38 11.10
C SER A 249 34.98 -34.28 11.67
N LYS A 250 34.06 -33.82 10.81
CA LYS A 250 32.61 -33.90 11.08
C LYS A 250 31.83 -33.53 9.83
N THR A 251 30.86 -34.39 9.55
CA THR A 251 29.89 -34.32 8.47
C THR A 251 29.13 -33.00 8.48
N GLU A 252 28.89 -32.48 7.28
CA GLU A 252 28.11 -31.29 6.95
C GLU A 252 26.83 -31.20 7.80
N GLN A 253 26.78 -30.19 8.67
CA GLN A 253 25.55 -29.50 9.00
C GLN A 253 25.69 -28.10 8.44
N GLU A 254 24.95 -27.84 7.36
CA GLU A 254 24.75 -26.53 6.76
C GLU A 254 24.45 -25.50 7.84
N LYS A 255 25.43 -24.65 8.13
CA LYS A 255 25.22 -23.41 8.87
C LYS A 255 24.67 -22.37 7.90
N THR A 256 23.35 -22.34 7.73
CA THR A 256 22.66 -21.14 7.26
C THR A 256 22.76 -20.08 8.36
N VAL A 257 23.84 -19.30 8.34
CA VAL A 257 23.95 -18.05 9.09
C VAL A 257 23.32 -16.95 8.25
N GLY A 258 22.39 -16.18 8.84
CA GLY A 258 22.02 -14.87 8.30
C GLY A 258 20.76 -14.78 7.46
N LYS A 259 19.65 -15.41 7.84
CA LYS A 259 18.31 -14.85 7.56
C LYS A 259 17.60 -14.76 8.89
N GLY A 260 17.33 -13.55 9.38
CA GLY A 260 16.57 -13.34 10.62
C GLY A 260 15.38 -14.30 10.64
N GLU A 261 15.18 -15.03 11.75
CA GLU A 261 14.23 -16.14 11.85
C GLU A 261 12.88 -15.74 11.26
N TYR A 262 12.70 -16.07 9.99
CA TYR A 262 11.49 -15.72 9.27
C TYR A 262 10.43 -16.63 9.85
N LEU A 263 9.55 -16.05 10.66
CA LEU A 263 8.57 -16.78 11.47
C LEU A 263 7.88 -17.84 10.58
N PRO A 264 7.89 -19.12 10.98
CA PRO A 264 7.31 -20.21 10.18
C PRO A 264 5.87 -19.93 9.73
N GLU A 265 5.11 -19.17 10.52
CA GLU A 265 3.76 -18.70 10.20
C GLU A 265 3.72 -17.70 9.04
N LYS A 266 4.61 -16.69 9.03
CA LYS A 266 4.68 -15.69 7.95
C LYS A 266 4.98 -16.38 6.62
N ARG A 267 5.90 -17.37 6.59
CA ARG A 267 6.18 -18.16 5.38
C ARG A 267 4.95 -18.89 4.85
N LYS A 268 4.21 -19.57 5.72
CA LYS A 268 2.98 -20.29 5.32
C LYS A 268 1.93 -19.33 4.77
N TYR A 269 1.71 -18.21 5.45
CA TYR A 269 0.78 -17.17 5.02
C TYR A 269 1.09 -16.69 3.60
N GLU A 270 2.32 -16.29 3.33
CA GLU A 270 2.70 -15.76 2.02
C GLU A 270 2.69 -16.84 0.93
N GLN A 271 3.10 -18.08 1.25
CA GLN A 271 2.97 -19.22 0.35
C GLN A 271 1.51 -19.39 -0.10
N LEU A 272 0.56 -19.37 0.84
CA LEU A 272 -0.86 -19.48 0.51
C LEU A 272 -1.36 -18.30 -0.31
N CYS A 273 -0.88 -17.08 -0.05
CA CYS A 273 -1.21 -15.91 -0.87
C CYS A 273 -0.73 -16.04 -2.32
N ARG A 274 0.39 -16.74 -2.55
CA ARG A 274 0.89 -17.11 -3.88
C ARG A 274 0.19 -18.34 -4.48
N GLY A 275 -0.75 -18.95 -3.76
CA GLY A 275 -1.38 -20.22 -4.16
C GLY A 275 -0.50 -21.46 -3.96
N GLN A 276 0.67 -21.31 -3.34
CA GLN A 276 1.56 -22.42 -3.00
C GLN A 276 1.04 -23.15 -1.76
N GLY A 277 1.12 -24.48 -1.76
CA GLY A 277 0.66 -25.29 -0.62
C GLY A 277 -0.86 -25.35 -0.44
N VAL A 278 -1.64 -24.74 -1.36
CA VAL A 278 -3.10 -24.84 -1.36
C VAL A 278 -3.52 -26.28 -1.69
N ARG A 279 -4.20 -26.90 -0.75
CA ARG A 279 -4.60 -28.31 -0.83
C ARG A 279 -6.00 -28.44 -1.42
N MET A 280 -6.15 -28.33 -2.74
CA MET A 280 -7.47 -28.49 -3.35
C MET A 280 -8.07 -29.87 -3.09
N ARG A 281 -9.28 -29.89 -2.52
CA ARG A 281 -10.10 -31.10 -2.36
C ARG A 281 -11.23 -31.11 -3.38
N ARG A 282 -11.99 -32.21 -3.39
CA ARG A 282 -13.09 -32.45 -4.33
C ARG A 282 -14.23 -31.46 -4.05
N LEU A 283 -14.29 -30.37 -4.82
CA LEU A 283 -15.32 -29.34 -4.70
C LEU A 283 -16.72 -29.96 -4.91
N LEU A 284 -17.61 -29.76 -3.93
CA LEU A 284 -18.98 -30.26 -3.98
C LEU A 284 -19.96 -29.08 -4.01
N CYS A 285 -20.48 -28.78 -5.20
CA CYS A 285 -21.51 -27.77 -5.39
C CYS A 285 -22.92 -28.38 -5.23
N ARG A 286 -23.83 -27.64 -4.58
CA ARG A 286 -25.23 -28.06 -4.38
C ARG A 286 -26.18 -26.88 -4.33
N TYR A 287 -27.44 -27.16 -4.60
CA TYR A 287 -28.56 -26.28 -4.26
C TYR A 287 -29.00 -26.60 -2.83
N TYR A 288 -28.79 -25.66 -1.92
CA TYR A 288 -29.08 -25.81 -0.50
C TYR A 288 -30.36 -25.09 -0.13
N ASN A 289 -31.27 -25.81 0.53
CA ASN A 289 -32.59 -25.31 0.90
C ASN A 289 -32.67 -24.85 2.37
N SER A 290 -31.52 -24.57 3.01
CA SER A 290 -31.42 -24.19 4.41
C SER A 290 -32.26 -25.06 5.35
N ASN A 291 -31.99 -26.37 5.35
CA ASN A 291 -32.72 -27.34 6.16
C ASN A 291 -34.25 -27.24 6.03
N ARG A 292 -34.73 -27.02 4.79
CA ARG A 292 -36.16 -26.81 4.44
C ARG A 292 -36.73 -25.48 4.95
N HIS A 293 -35.94 -24.42 5.00
CA HIS A 293 -36.46 -23.07 5.22
C HIS A 293 -37.50 -22.73 4.12
N PRO A 294 -38.70 -22.22 4.47
CA PRO A 294 -39.79 -22.05 3.50
C PRO A 294 -39.41 -21.28 2.24
N PHE A 295 -38.58 -20.25 2.37
CA PHE A 295 -38.12 -19.44 1.25
C PHE A 295 -37.14 -20.20 0.32
N TYR A 296 -36.24 -21.00 0.88
CA TYR A 296 -35.17 -21.69 0.13
C TYR A 296 -35.59 -23.08 -0.37
N ILE A 297 -36.81 -23.54 -0.08
CA ILE A 297 -37.41 -24.68 -0.78
C ILE A 297 -37.69 -24.33 -2.25
N ILE A 298 -38.18 -23.12 -2.51
CA ILE A 298 -38.56 -22.67 -3.85
C ILE A 298 -37.35 -22.08 -4.60
N GLY A 299 -36.52 -21.31 -3.90
CA GLY A 299 -35.30 -20.71 -4.46
C GLY A 299 -34.06 -21.12 -3.69
N PRO A 300 -33.57 -22.37 -3.81
CA PRO A 300 -32.42 -22.83 -3.03
C PRO A 300 -31.15 -22.03 -3.36
N VAL A 301 -30.32 -21.80 -2.35
CA VAL A 301 -29.06 -21.08 -2.52
C VAL A 301 -27.99 -21.97 -3.14
N LYS A 302 -27.15 -21.39 -4.00
CA LYS A 302 -26.00 -22.07 -4.58
C LYS A 302 -24.90 -22.14 -3.52
N GLN A 303 -24.55 -23.36 -3.11
CA GLN A 303 -23.57 -23.63 -2.08
C GLN A 303 -22.42 -24.45 -2.66
N GLU A 304 -21.19 -24.11 -2.28
CA GLU A 304 -19.96 -24.80 -2.64
C GLU A 304 -19.12 -25.04 -1.38
N ASP A 305 -18.65 -26.26 -1.18
CA ASP A 305 -17.69 -26.54 -0.10
C ASP A 305 -16.28 -26.18 -0.59
N GLU A 306 -15.68 -25.16 0.02
CA GLU A 306 -14.30 -24.72 -0.20
C GLU A 306 -13.31 -25.60 0.59
N TRP A 307 -13.75 -26.13 1.73
CA TRP A 307 -12.95 -27.00 2.58
C TRP A 307 -13.82 -27.88 3.50
N ASP A 308 -13.35 -29.10 3.78
CA ASP A 308 -14.10 -30.09 4.58
C ASP A 308 -14.02 -29.84 6.10
N ARG A 309 -12.80 -29.64 6.62
CA ARG A 309 -12.50 -29.52 8.07
C ARG A 309 -11.36 -28.53 8.34
N PRO A 310 -11.62 -27.32 8.87
CA PRO A 310 -12.94 -26.82 9.31
C PRO A 310 -13.86 -26.64 8.10
N ARG A 311 -15.18 -26.75 8.29
CA ARG A 311 -16.09 -26.63 7.15
C ARG A 311 -16.13 -25.18 6.68
N ILE A 312 -15.58 -24.92 5.49
CA ILE A 312 -15.58 -23.59 4.85
C ILE A 312 -16.50 -23.68 3.64
N ILE A 313 -17.51 -22.82 3.62
CA ILE A 313 -18.61 -22.88 2.65
C ILE A 313 -18.68 -21.57 1.92
N ARG A 314 -18.72 -21.61 0.59
CA ARG A 314 -19.08 -20.46 -0.25
C ARG A 314 -20.55 -20.52 -0.64
N TYR A 315 -21.22 -19.39 -0.54
CA TYR A 315 -22.54 -19.14 -1.11
C TYR A 315 -22.42 -18.19 -2.29
N HIS A 316 -23.02 -18.55 -3.42
CA HIS A 316 -23.00 -17.75 -4.65
C HIS A 316 -24.29 -16.94 -4.82
N ASP A 317 -24.18 -15.80 -5.51
CA ASP A 317 -25.29 -14.90 -5.85
C ASP A 317 -26.13 -14.47 -4.62
N ILE A 318 -25.47 -14.30 -3.47
CA ILE A 318 -26.14 -14.16 -2.17
C ILE A 318 -26.40 -12.71 -1.78
N ILE A 319 -25.74 -11.77 -2.46
CA ILE A 319 -25.95 -10.33 -2.31
C ILE A 319 -25.94 -9.68 -3.69
N THR A 320 -26.95 -8.84 -3.96
CA THR A 320 -27.12 -8.24 -5.29
C THR A 320 -26.26 -6.99 -5.46
N GLU A 321 -25.98 -6.60 -6.71
CA GLU A 321 -25.24 -5.37 -7.03
C GLU A 321 -25.80 -4.13 -6.32
N LYS A 322 -27.13 -3.97 -6.35
CA LYS A 322 -27.82 -2.83 -5.74
C LYS A 322 -27.63 -2.81 -4.22
N GLU A 323 -27.64 -3.97 -3.58
CA GLU A 323 -27.41 -4.08 -2.14
C GLU A 323 -25.95 -3.76 -1.80
N MET A 324 -25.00 -4.31 -2.55
CA MET A 324 -23.57 -4.05 -2.36
C MET A 324 -23.24 -2.57 -2.50
N GLU A 325 -23.72 -1.89 -3.54
CA GLU A 325 -23.47 -0.47 -3.73
C GLU A 325 -24.12 0.38 -2.63
N LYS A 326 -25.32 0.02 -2.17
CA LYS A 326 -25.94 0.73 -1.05
C LYS A 326 -25.17 0.55 0.26
N VAL A 327 -24.70 -0.65 0.55
CA VAL A 327 -23.85 -0.92 1.72
C VAL A 327 -22.55 -0.12 1.65
N LYS A 328 -21.89 -0.08 0.49
CA LYS A 328 -20.68 0.74 0.27
C LYS A 328 -20.98 2.24 0.44
N GLU A 329 -22.11 2.72 -0.08
CA GLU A 329 -22.56 4.12 0.06
C GLU A 329 -22.70 4.53 1.53
N LEU A 330 -23.39 3.71 2.33
CA LEU A 330 -23.59 3.94 3.77
C LEU A 330 -22.27 3.89 4.56
N ALA A 331 -21.36 2.99 4.18
CA ALA A 331 -20.08 2.81 4.86
C ALA A 331 -19.06 3.92 4.56
N LYS A 332 -18.98 4.41 3.31
CA LYS A 332 -17.99 5.40 2.83
C LYS A 332 -17.72 6.57 3.78
N PRO A 333 -18.73 7.32 4.29
CA PRO A 333 -18.48 8.48 5.16
C PRO A 333 -17.89 8.12 6.53
N ARG A 334 -17.96 6.84 6.93
CA ARG A 334 -17.53 6.35 8.25
C ARG A 334 -16.26 5.51 8.20
N LEU A 335 -15.73 5.23 7.01
CA LEU A 335 -14.52 4.43 6.83
C LEU A 335 -13.32 5.10 7.50
N ARG A 336 -12.81 4.49 8.57
CA ARG A 336 -11.62 4.94 9.29
C ARG A 336 -10.57 3.83 9.33
N ARG A 337 -9.29 4.20 9.35
CA ARG A 337 -8.20 3.22 9.56
C ARG A 337 -8.35 2.57 10.93
N ALA A 338 -8.00 1.30 11.02
CA ALA A 338 -7.88 0.63 12.31
C ALA A 338 -6.73 1.28 13.13
N THR A 339 -7.06 1.78 14.31
CA THR A 339 -6.10 2.33 15.28
C THR A 339 -5.97 1.37 16.46
N VAL A 340 -4.76 1.21 16.96
CA VAL A 340 -4.41 0.46 18.17
C VAL A 340 -3.74 1.38 19.17
N HIS A 341 -3.81 1.07 20.46
CA HIS A 341 -2.95 1.74 21.44
C HIS A 341 -1.54 1.17 21.32
N ASP A 342 -0.57 2.05 21.15
CA ASP A 342 0.84 1.72 21.25
C ASP A 342 1.13 1.25 22.69
N PRO A 343 1.64 0.01 22.89
CA PRO A 343 1.93 -0.52 24.22
C PRO A 343 3.01 0.26 24.97
N GLN A 344 3.93 0.93 24.26
CA GLN A 344 5.04 1.68 24.83
C GLN A 344 4.66 3.14 25.10
N THR A 345 3.94 3.78 24.17
CA THR A 345 3.64 5.23 24.26
C THR A 345 2.22 5.54 24.74
N GLY A 346 1.33 4.55 24.77
CA GLY A 346 -0.08 4.70 25.14
C GLY A 346 -0.92 5.51 24.15
N LYS A 347 -0.31 6.06 23.09
CA LYS A 347 -1.00 6.84 22.06
C LYS A 347 -1.69 5.92 21.06
N LEU A 348 -2.77 6.41 20.44
CA LEU A 348 -3.39 5.71 19.30
C LEU A 348 -2.43 5.77 18.10
N THR A 349 -1.96 4.61 17.65
CA THR A 349 -1.15 4.42 16.44
C THR A 349 -1.91 3.57 15.43
N THR A 350 -1.50 3.60 14.15
CA THR A 350 -2.16 2.78 13.13
C THR A 350 -1.70 1.33 13.22
N ALA A 351 -2.63 0.38 13.13
CA ALA A 351 -2.29 -1.04 13.18
C ALA A 351 -1.52 -1.44 11.90
N GLN A 352 -0.27 -1.88 12.04
CA GLN A 352 0.50 -2.40 10.91
C GLN A 352 -0.01 -3.77 10.43
N TYR A 353 -0.56 -4.57 11.36
CA TYR A 353 -1.10 -5.91 11.08
C TYR A 353 -2.44 -5.90 10.32
N ARG A 354 -3.19 -4.78 10.37
CA ARG A 354 -4.47 -4.62 9.65
C ARG A 354 -4.48 -3.29 8.88
N VAL A 355 -4.14 -3.39 7.60
CA VAL A 355 -4.15 -2.24 6.69
C VAL A 355 -5.46 -2.24 5.90
N SER A 356 -6.51 -1.78 6.58
CA SER A 356 -7.86 -1.62 6.02
C SER A 356 -8.56 -0.42 6.64
N LYS A 357 -9.61 0.07 5.96
CA LYS A 357 -10.61 0.93 6.59
C LYS A 357 -11.85 0.15 6.91
N SER A 358 -12.44 0.41 8.06
CA SER A 358 -13.68 -0.24 8.48
C SER A 358 -14.75 0.77 8.88
N ALA A 359 -16.00 0.38 8.67
CA ALA A 359 -17.20 1.05 9.15
C ALA A 359 -18.17 -0.03 9.67
N TRP A 360 -19.05 0.35 10.58
CA TRP A 360 -20.07 -0.53 11.15
C TRP A 360 -21.43 0.04 10.80
N LEU A 361 -22.33 -0.84 10.38
CA LEU A 361 -23.69 -0.51 9.98
C LEU A 361 -24.68 -1.31 10.82
N ALA A 362 -25.50 -0.61 11.60
CA ALA A 362 -26.55 -1.23 12.39
C ALA A 362 -27.79 -1.54 11.53
N ALA A 363 -28.57 -2.53 11.95
CA ALA A 363 -29.75 -2.99 11.19
C ALA A 363 -30.79 -1.87 10.96
N TYR A 364 -31.00 -1.00 11.96
CA TYR A 364 -31.97 0.08 11.91
C TYR A 364 -31.57 1.25 10.98
N GLU A 365 -30.32 1.29 10.51
CA GLU A 365 -29.84 2.42 9.70
C GLU A 365 -30.39 2.41 8.29
N HIS A 366 -30.65 1.21 7.73
CA HIS A 366 -31.25 1.10 6.41
C HIS A 366 -31.89 -0.28 6.20
N PRO A 367 -33.06 -0.37 5.56
CA PRO A 367 -33.73 -1.65 5.28
C PRO A 367 -32.90 -2.68 4.51
N VAL A 368 -31.84 -2.24 3.83
CA VAL A 368 -30.91 -3.16 3.14
C VAL A 368 -30.09 -3.98 4.12
N VAL A 369 -29.63 -3.37 5.22
CA VAL A 369 -28.82 -4.02 6.24
C VAL A 369 -29.67 -5.04 7.00
N ASP A 370 -30.90 -4.66 7.32
CA ASP A 370 -31.88 -5.55 7.94
C ASP A 370 -32.21 -6.77 7.06
N ARG A 371 -32.48 -6.57 5.76
CA ARG A 371 -32.67 -7.68 4.80
C ARG A 371 -31.45 -8.60 4.70
N ILE A 372 -30.24 -8.04 4.75
CA ILE A 372 -29.00 -8.82 4.76
C ILE A 372 -28.91 -9.67 6.03
N ASN A 373 -29.20 -9.10 7.20
CA ASN A 373 -29.21 -9.85 8.46
C ASN A 373 -30.23 -10.99 8.44
N GLN A 374 -31.47 -10.72 8.00
CA GLN A 374 -32.49 -11.76 7.87
C GLN A 374 -32.04 -12.88 6.91
N ARG A 375 -31.40 -12.53 5.79
CA ARG A 375 -30.88 -13.51 4.84
C ARG A 375 -29.82 -14.41 5.46
N ILE A 376 -28.89 -13.84 6.24
CA ILE A 376 -27.87 -14.62 6.96
C ILE A 376 -28.52 -15.58 7.95
N GLU A 377 -29.49 -15.10 8.73
CA GLU A 377 -30.26 -15.93 9.67
C GLU A 377 -30.97 -17.07 8.95
N ASP A 378 -31.70 -16.77 7.87
CA ASP A 378 -32.47 -17.77 7.13
C ASP A 378 -31.59 -18.84 6.48
N ILE A 379 -30.34 -18.54 6.09
CA ILE A 379 -29.42 -19.49 5.45
C ILE A 379 -28.63 -20.31 6.47
N THR A 380 -28.14 -19.65 7.52
CA THR A 380 -27.30 -20.32 8.53
C THR A 380 -28.14 -21.06 9.56
N GLY A 381 -29.40 -20.66 9.74
CA GLY A 381 -30.26 -21.10 10.84
C GLY A 381 -29.89 -20.46 12.19
N LEU A 382 -28.84 -19.63 12.26
CA LEU A 382 -28.36 -19.00 13.49
C LEU A 382 -29.07 -17.67 13.73
N ASP A 383 -29.43 -17.40 14.99
CA ASP A 383 -30.04 -16.12 15.38
C ASP A 383 -29.03 -14.98 15.20
N VAL A 384 -29.44 -13.86 14.59
CA VAL A 384 -28.54 -12.71 14.37
C VAL A 384 -28.87 -11.52 15.25
N LYS A 385 -29.77 -11.65 16.24
CA LYS A 385 -30.14 -10.53 17.13
C LYS A 385 -29.01 -10.16 18.09
N THR A 386 -28.24 -11.15 18.51
CA THR A 386 -27.04 -10.99 19.35
C THR A 386 -25.77 -10.82 18.54
N ALA A 387 -25.85 -10.91 17.21
CA ALA A 387 -24.72 -10.77 16.30
C ALA A 387 -24.27 -9.30 16.22
N GLU A 388 -22.98 -9.08 15.94
CA GLU A 388 -22.42 -7.73 15.83
C GLU A 388 -23.02 -6.96 14.65
N GLU A 389 -22.85 -5.64 14.65
CA GLU A 389 -23.19 -4.79 13.51
C GLU A 389 -22.45 -5.25 12.24
N LEU A 390 -23.04 -4.95 11.08
CA LEU A 390 -22.45 -5.34 9.80
C LEU A 390 -21.16 -4.52 9.59
N GLN A 391 -20.01 -5.16 9.73
CA GLN A 391 -18.73 -4.51 9.46
C GLN A 391 -18.52 -4.45 7.95
N VAL A 392 -18.17 -3.28 7.43
CA VAL A 392 -17.76 -3.08 6.04
C VAL A 392 -16.29 -2.70 6.03
N ALA A 393 -15.47 -3.46 5.31
CA ALA A 393 -14.04 -3.20 5.19
C ALA A 393 -13.61 -2.95 3.75
N ASN A 394 -12.68 -2.02 3.58
CA ASN A 394 -12.05 -1.71 2.31
C ASN A 394 -10.53 -1.86 2.40
N TYR A 395 -9.96 -2.66 1.49
CA TYR A 395 -8.54 -2.88 1.32
C TYR A 395 -8.13 -2.38 -0.08
N GLY A 396 -7.37 -1.29 -0.12
CA GLY A 396 -6.66 -0.87 -1.34
C GLY A 396 -5.44 -1.74 -1.61
N VAL A 397 -4.63 -1.34 -2.60
CA VAL A 397 -3.37 -2.02 -2.95
C VAL A 397 -2.46 -2.15 -1.71
N GLY A 398 -1.90 -3.35 -1.51
CA GLY A 398 -1.11 -3.72 -0.32
C GLY A 398 -1.88 -3.81 1.00
N GLY A 399 -3.17 -3.50 1.00
CA GLY A 399 -4.06 -3.66 2.15
C GLY A 399 -4.23 -5.14 2.50
N GLN A 400 -4.01 -5.47 3.77
CA GLN A 400 -4.04 -6.84 4.29
C GLN A 400 -4.69 -6.92 5.67
N TYR A 401 -4.94 -8.16 6.12
CA TYR A 401 -5.16 -8.49 7.52
C TYR A 401 -4.33 -9.72 7.85
N GLU A 402 -3.35 -9.57 8.75
CA GLU A 402 -2.51 -10.67 9.22
C GLU A 402 -3.30 -11.83 9.85
N PRO A 403 -2.68 -13.03 9.96
CA PRO A 403 -3.32 -14.20 10.56
C PRO A 403 -3.89 -13.95 11.96
N HIS A 404 -5.19 -14.20 12.12
CA HIS A 404 -5.93 -13.99 13.36
C HIS A 404 -7.04 -15.03 13.55
N PHE A 405 -7.65 -14.97 14.73
CA PHE A 405 -8.89 -15.66 15.06
C PHE A 405 -10.00 -14.63 15.18
N ASP A 406 -11.22 -15.04 14.83
CA ASP A 406 -12.39 -14.23 15.08
C ASP A 406 -12.96 -14.47 16.49
N PHE A 407 -12.69 -15.62 17.11
CA PHE A 407 -13.07 -15.91 18.49
C PHE A 407 -12.03 -15.41 19.49
N GLY A 408 -12.48 -15.21 20.73
CA GLY A 408 -11.64 -14.82 21.86
C GLY A 408 -10.99 -16.04 22.47
N ARG A 409 -9.69 -15.98 22.69
CA ARG A 409 -8.88 -17.11 23.13
C ARG A 409 -8.94 -17.29 24.65
N LYS A 410 -8.52 -18.46 25.16
CA LYS A 410 -8.49 -18.74 26.60
C LYS A 410 -7.58 -17.78 27.39
N ASP A 411 -6.54 -17.28 26.75
CA ASP A 411 -5.63 -16.25 27.26
C ASP A 411 -6.22 -14.83 27.19
N GLU A 412 -7.44 -14.67 26.65
CA GLU A 412 -8.17 -13.40 26.51
C GLU A 412 -9.55 -13.46 27.21
N PRO A 413 -9.59 -13.70 28.54
CA PRO A 413 -10.83 -14.02 29.26
C PRO A 413 -11.89 -12.91 29.24
N ASP A 414 -11.49 -11.66 28.96
CA ASP A 414 -12.38 -10.51 28.94
C ASP A 414 -12.87 -10.11 27.52
N ALA A 415 -12.47 -10.83 26.46
CA ALA A 415 -12.68 -10.40 25.06
C ALA A 415 -14.12 -10.03 24.67
N PHE A 416 -15.14 -10.67 25.27
CA PHE A 416 -16.56 -10.38 25.02
C PHE A 416 -17.37 -10.11 26.30
N LYS A 417 -16.68 -9.88 27.42
CA LYS A 417 -17.32 -9.75 28.72
C LYS A 417 -18.21 -8.50 28.80
N GLU A 418 -17.78 -7.41 28.17
CA GLU A 418 -18.55 -6.17 28.09
C GLU A 418 -19.77 -6.27 27.17
N LEU A 419 -19.67 -7.06 26.10
CA LEU A 419 -20.77 -7.26 25.16
C LEU A 419 -21.89 -8.12 25.77
N GLY A 420 -21.54 -9.05 26.66
CA GLY A 420 -22.52 -9.93 27.29
C GLY A 420 -23.29 -10.77 26.25
N THR A 421 -22.72 -11.00 25.07
CA THR A 421 -23.28 -11.84 24.00
C THR A 421 -22.55 -13.17 23.88
N GLY A 422 -21.46 -13.35 24.62
CA GLY A 422 -20.62 -14.55 24.58
C GLY A 422 -19.64 -14.56 23.41
N ASN A 423 -18.92 -15.65 23.20
CA ASN A 423 -17.90 -15.74 22.14
C ASN A 423 -18.52 -15.79 20.73
N ARG A 424 -17.74 -15.45 19.69
CA ARG A 424 -18.17 -15.48 18.29
C ARG A 424 -18.16 -16.91 17.77
N ILE A 425 -19.32 -17.50 17.54
CA ILE A 425 -19.46 -18.89 17.09
C ILE A 425 -19.17 -19.09 15.60
N ALA A 426 -19.40 -18.08 14.78
CA ALA A 426 -19.31 -18.18 13.33
C ALA A 426 -19.08 -16.83 12.69
N THR A 427 -18.48 -16.87 11.50
CA THR A 427 -18.22 -15.70 10.68
C THR A 427 -18.90 -15.86 9.33
N TRP A 428 -19.53 -14.79 8.89
CA TRP A 428 -20.08 -14.64 7.56
C TRP A 428 -19.41 -13.46 6.85
N LEU A 429 -18.67 -13.73 5.78
CA LEU A 429 -17.86 -12.76 5.03
C LEU A 429 -18.39 -12.61 3.61
N PHE A 430 -19.02 -11.48 3.27
CA PHE A 430 -19.37 -11.13 1.89
C PHE A 430 -18.17 -10.58 1.12
N TYR A 431 -18.05 -10.94 -0.15
CA TYR A 431 -17.20 -10.26 -1.13
C TYR A 431 -18.06 -9.33 -1.99
N MET A 432 -17.80 -8.02 -1.89
CA MET A 432 -18.57 -6.99 -2.58
C MET A 432 -17.86 -6.38 -3.79
N SER A 433 -16.73 -6.94 -4.19
CA SER A 433 -15.96 -6.56 -5.36
C SER A 433 -15.16 -7.75 -5.88
N ASP A 434 -14.91 -7.76 -7.18
CA ASP A 434 -13.90 -8.62 -7.78
C ASP A 434 -12.51 -8.01 -7.53
N VAL A 435 -11.52 -8.86 -7.34
CA VAL A 435 -10.13 -8.47 -7.14
C VAL A 435 -9.33 -9.16 -8.23
N ALA A 436 -8.63 -8.38 -9.05
CA ALA A 436 -7.93 -8.90 -10.22
C ALA A 436 -6.75 -9.79 -9.82
N ALA A 437 -5.98 -9.38 -8.82
CA ALA A 437 -4.89 -10.18 -8.26
C ALA A 437 -4.72 -9.97 -6.76
N GLY A 438 -4.35 -11.04 -6.05
CA GLY A 438 -4.20 -11.04 -4.61
C GLY A 438 -5.52 -10.99 -3.83
N GLY A 439 -5.48 -10.53 -2.57
CA GLY A 439 -6.68 -10.32 -1.78
C GLY A 439 -7.42 -11.58 -1.30
N ALA A 440 -6.89 -12.79 -1.48
CA ALA A 440 -7.50 -14.02 -1.02
C ALA A 440 -7.70 -14.06 0.51
N THR A 441 -8.74 -14.75 0.98
CA THR A 441 -8.85 -15.15 2.39
C THR A 441 -8.20 -16.52 2.54
N VAL A 442 -7.14 -16.60 3.33
CA VAL A 442 -6.36 -17.84 3.50
C VAL A 442 -6.47 -18.36 4.93
N PHE A 443 -6.53 -19.67 5.09
CA PHE A 443 -6.58 -20.37 6.38
C PHE A 443 -5.25 -21.09 6.60
N THR A 444 -4.41 -20.52 7.46
CA THR A 444 -2.97 -20.85 7.53
C THR A 444 -2.68 -22.24 8.09
N GLU A 445 -3.54 -22.75 8.97
CA GLU A 445 -3.35 -24.07 9.58
C GLU A 445 -3.74 -25.22 8.64
N VAL A 446 -4.77 -25.04 7.82
CA VAL A 446 -5.27 -26.10 6.93
C VAL A 446 -4.79 -25.98 5.48
N GLY A 447 -4.27 -24.82 5.10
CA GLY A 447 -3.81 -24.55 3.74
C GLY A 447 -4.96 -24.37 2.74
N ALA A 448 -6.08 -23.79 3.20
CA ALA A 448 -7.20 -23.41 2.36
C ALA A 448 -7.05 -21.95 1.89
N ALA A 449 -7.51 -21.66 0.68
CA ALA A 449 -7.47 -20.31 0.12
C ALA A 449 -8.75 -20.04 -0.67
N VAL A 450 -9.42 -18.95 -0.32
CA VAL A 450 -10.73 -18.57 -0.87
C VAL A 450 -10.56 -17.24 -1.61
N LYS A 451 -10.65 -17.30 -2.94
CA LYS A 451 -10.49 -16.10 -3.79
C LYS A 451 -11.72 -15.17 -3.67
N PRO A 452 -11.54 -13.83 -3.66
CA PRO A 452 -12.65 -12.90 -3.66
C PRO A 452 -13.43 -13.03 -4.97
N MET A 453 -14.75 -13.19 -4.86
CA MET A 453 -15.65 -13.22 -6.01
C MET A 453 -16.89 -12.40 -5.66
N LYS A 454 -17.14 -11.34 -6.43
CA LYS A 454 -18.22 -10.40 -6.14
C LYS A 454 -19.57 -11.11 -6.06
N GLY A 455 -20.39 -10.73 -5.08
CA GLY A 455 -21.72 -11.29 -4.87
C GLY A 455 -21.72 -12.63 -4.12
N THR A 456 -20.55 -13.17 -3.79
CA THR A 456 -20.42 -14.40 -2.98
C THR A 456 -20.24 -14.08 -1.49
N ALA A 457 -20.50 -15.06 -0.63
CA ALA A 457 -20.12 -15.02 0.78
C ALA A 457 -19.42 -16.31 1.20
N VAL A 458 -18.58 -16.21 2.22
CA VAL A 458 -17.88 -17.35 2.83
C VAL A 458 -18.33 -17.46 4.27
N PHE A 459 -18.60 -18.69 4.69
CA PHE A 459 -19.09 -19.01 6.02
C PHE A 459 -18.25 -20.12 6.64
N TRP A 460 -17.88 -19.95 7.91
CA TRP A 460 -17.26 -20.98 8.73
C TRP A 460 -17.66 -20.79 10.20
N TYR A 461 -17.60 -21.88 10.96
CA TYR A 461 -17.72 -21.83 12.42
C TYR A 461 -16.34 -21.56 13.03
N ASN A 462 -16.29 -20.66 14.00
CA ASN A 462 -15.08 -20.31 14.76
C ASN A 462 -14.91 -21.19 16.00
N LEU A 463 -16.01 -21.75 16.51
CA LEU A 463 -16.02 -22.61 17.69
C LEU A 463 -16.56 -24.00 17.33
N PHE A 464 -16.01 -25.02 17.97
CA PHE A 464 -16.60 -26.36 18.00
C PHE A 464 -17.97 -26.35 18.70
N PRO A 465 -18.80 -27.41 18.52
CA PRO A 465 -20.04 -27.54 19.28
C PRO A 465 -19.84 -27.55 20.80
N SER A 466 -18.66 -27.91 21.31
CA SER A 466 -18.30 -27.80 22.72
C SER A 466 -18.16 -26.35 23.23
N GLY A 467 -18.07 -25.36 22.33
CA GLY A 467 -17.77 -23.97 22.64
C GLY A 467 -16.27 -23.63 22.64
N GLU A 468 -15.41 -24.64 22.47
CA GLU A 468 -13.96 -24.45 22.34
C GLU A 468 -13.60 -23.80 20.99
N GLY A 469 -12.57 -22.95 21.01
CA GLY A 469 -12.08 -22.26 19.81
C GLY A 469 -11.43 -23.22 18.82
N ASP A 470 -11.85 -23.17 17.56
CA ASP A 470 -11.27 -23.99 16.50
C ASP A 470 -10.00 -23.33 15.94
N TYR A 471 -8.83 -23.74 16.44
CA TYR A 471 -7.54 -23.20 15.99
C TYR A 471 -7.26 -23.44 14.50
N SER A 472 -7.97 -24.36 13.85
CA SER A 472 -7.83 -24.59 12.40
C SER A 472 -8.45 -23.47 11.56
N THR A 473 -9.25 -22.58 12.16
CA THR A 473 -9.87 -21.41 11.51
C THR A 473 -8.98 -20.17 11.55
N ARG A 474 -7.70 -20.30 11.92
CA ARG A 474 -6.73 -19.20 11.86
C ARG A 474 -6.63 -18.72 10.42
N HIS A 475 -7.01 -17.47 10.18
CA HIS A 475 -7.17 -16.96 8.83
C HIS A 475 -6.66 -15.54 8.67
N ALA A 476 -6.39 -15.17 7.43
CA ALA A 476 -5.82 -13.89 7.05
C ALA A 476 -6.45 -13.39 5.74
N ALA A 477 -6.38 -12.09 5.50
CA ALA A 477 -6.63 -11.51 4.19
C ALA A 477 -5.29 -11.16 3.55
N CYS A 478 -4.94 -11.88 2.48
CA CYS A 478 -3.75 -11.61 1.67
C CYS A 478 -3.75 -10.16 1.16
N PRO A 479 -2.58 -9.55 0.95
CA PRO A 479 -2.48 -8.21 0.39
C PRO A 479 -3.15 -8.15 -0.98
N VAL A 480 -3.90 -7.09 -1.25
CA VAL A 480 -4.43 -6.86 -2.61
C VAL A 480 -3.27 -6.45 -3.51
N LEU A 481 -2.98 -7.27 -4.53
CA LEU A 481 -1.93 -6.97 -5.51
C LEU A 481 -2.47 -6.02 -6.58
N LEU A 482 -3.65 -6.34 -7.13
CA LEU A 482 -4.30 -5.53 -8.14
C LEU A 482 -5.81 -5.44 -7.91
N GLY A 483 -6.32 -4.21 -7.95
CA GLY A 483 -7.73 -3.89 -7.75
C GLY A 483 -8.01 -3.36 -6.35
N ASN A 484 -9.24 -3.56 -5.89
CA ASN A 484 -9.70 -3.01 -4.61
C ASN A 484 -10.72 -3.93 -3.98
N LYS A 485 -10.42 -4.42 -2.77
CA LYS A 485 -11.24 -5.43 -2.08
C LYS A 485 -12.21 -4.75 -1.13
N TRP A 486 -13.50 -4.91 -1.41
CA TRP A 486 -14.58 -4.59 -0.49
C TRP A 486 -15.16 -5.88 0.06
N VAL A 487 -15.21 -5.96 1.38
CA VAL A 487 -15.85 -7.07 2.08
C VAL A 487 -16.77 -6.58 3.17
N SER A 488 -17.68 -7.46 3.58
CA SER A 488 -18.50 -7.19 4.76
C SER A 488 -18.55 -8.41 5.66
N ASN A 489 -18.18 -8.21 6.93
CA ASN A 489 -18.18 -9.22 7.97
C ASN A 489 -19.41 -9.12 8.85
N LYS A 490 -19.97 -10.26 9.21
CA LYS A 490 -20.98 -10.43 10.24
C LYS A 490 -20.49 -11.54 11.19
N TRP A 491 -20.27 -11.16 12.44
CA TRP A 491 -19.89 -12.09 13.50
C TRP A 491 -21.11 -12.47 14.32
N ILE A 492 -21.37 -13.77 14.42
CA ILE A 492 -22.53 -14.33 15.13
C ILE A 492 -22.06 -14.85 16.48
N HIS A 493 -22.76 -14.49 17.55
CA HIS A 493 -22.42 -14.85 18.92
C HIS A 493 -23.15 -16.11 19.41
N GLU A 494 -22.61 -16.74 20.46
CA GLU A 494 -23.15 -17.98 21.05
C GLU A 494 -24.51 -17.81 21.75
N ARG A 495 -24.78 -16.64 22.36
CA ARG A 495 -26.07 -16.41 23.01
C ARG A 495 -27.18 -16.27 21.98
N GLY A 496 -28.33 -16.89 22.24
CA GLY A 496 -29.45 -16.98 21.30
C GLY A 496 -29.40 -18.22 20.39
N GLN A 497 -28.36 -19.04 20.51
CA GLN A 497 -28.17 -20.25 19.71
C GLN A 497 -28.49 -21.54 20.48
N GLU A 498 -28.91 -21.45 21.74
CA GLU A 498 -29.04 -22.58 22.67
C GLU A 498 -29.93 -23.70 22.10
N PHE A 499 -30.95 -23.34 21.33
CA PHE A 499 -31.88 -24.28 20.69
C PHE A 499 -31.65 -24.45 19.18
N ARG A 500 -30.81 -23.62 18.57
CA ARG A 500 -30.50 -23.63 17.12
C ARG A 500 -29.23 -24.42 16.81
N ARG A 501 -28.27 -24.42 17.74
CA ARG A 501 -27.00 -25.14 17.66
C ARG A 501 -26.71 -25.78 19.02
N PRO A 502 -27.28 -26.97 19.32
CA PRO A 502 -27.05 -27.66 20.57
C PRO A 502 -25.56 -27.94 20.81
N CYS A 503 -25.10 -27.78 22.05
CA CYS A 503 -23.70 -28.01 22.38
C CYS A 503 -23.34 -29.50 22.35
N GLY A 504 -22.13 -29.80 21.87
CA GLY A 504 -21.48 -31.11 21.99
C GLY A 504 -20.74 -31.25 23.33
N LEU A 505 -20.37 -32.47 23.70
CA LEU A 505 -19.55 -32.71 24.91
C LEU A 505 -18.06 -32.62 24.60
N THR A 506 -17.67 -32.80 23.34
CA THR A 506 -16.28 -32.81 22.87
C THR A 506 -16.13 -32.01 21.57
N GLU A 507 -14.89 -31.78 21.15
CA GLU A 507 -14.57 -31.16 19.84
C GLU A 507 -14.90 -32.07 18.65
N ALA A 508 -15.12 -33.37 18.89
CA ALA A 508 -15.35 -34.38 17.87
C ALA A 508 -16.83 -34.74 17.65
N ASP A 509 -17.72 -34.29 18.56
CA ASP A 509 -19.17 -34.40 18.45
C ASP A 509 -19.73 -33.36 17.45
#